data_AF-A0A2B7YKX2-F1
#
_entry.id   AF-A0A2B7YKX2-F1
#
_cell.length_a   1.000
_cell.length_b   1.000
_cell.length_c   1.000
_cell.angle_alpha   90.00
_cell.angle_beta   90.00
_cell.angle_gamma   90.00
#
_symmetry.space_group_name_H-M   'P 1'
#
loop_
_entity.id
_entity.type
_entity.pdbx_description
1 polymer ?
#
loop_
_entity_poly.entity_id
_entity_poly.type
_entity_poly.pdbx_seq_one_letter_code
_entity_poly.pdbx_strand_id
1 'polypeptide(L)'
;MFNGFLDKAKSKITGKPVAQVQLERIGIKSEVKDIGLKVDGTTKTGLDIDEALDNNLGRTFKTYDNYDKPTKTATSVKSVDMTSKTYTDGSGLSSKLNDDLKAIKDFTEYKLKKVKLENKDIENRILKIVINNEPLNKSQMENLKKVVEHATENGIKVEAVILK
;
A
#
# COMPACT_ATOMS: atom_id res chain seq x y z
N MET A 1 -13.40 -4.96 17.33
CA MET A 1 -12.99 -6.36 17.55
C MET A 1 -12.79 -7.04 16.21
N PHE A 2 -11.70 -7.78 16.03
CA PHE A 2 -11.48 -8.64 14.85
C PHE A 2 -12.54 -9.75 14.85
N ASN A 3 -13.36 -9.84 13.80
CA ASN A 3 -14.47 -10.79 13.75
C ASN A 3 -14.47 -11.56 12.42
N GLY A 4 -13.54 -12.52 12.30
CA GLY A 4 -13.28 -13.26 11.07
C GLY A 4 -14.50 -14.04 10.53
N PHE A 5 -15.48 -14.36 11.38
CA PHE A 5 -16.74 -14.96 10.94
C PHE A 5 -17.57 -13.96 10.13
N LEU A 6 -17.73 -12.73 10.62
CA LEU A 6 -18.46 -11.67 9.92
C LEU A 6 -17.77 -11.29 8.60
N ASP A 7 -16.44 -11.30 8.56
CA ASP A 7 -15.68 -11.00 7.34
C ASP A 7 -15.93 -12.04 6.26
N LYS A 8 -15.92 -13.33 6.62
CA LYS A 8 -16.25 -14.42 5.69
C LYS A 8 -17.70 -14.35 5.22
N ALA A 9 -18.65 -14.03 6.11
CA ALA A 9 -20.05 -13.86 5.74
C ALA A 9 -20.24 -12.69 4.76
N LYS A 10 -19.66 -11.53 5.05
CA LYS A 10 -19.70 -10.35 4.16
C LYS A 10 -19.01 -10.61 2.83
N SER A 11 -17.89 -11.31 2.83
CA SER A 11 -17.19 -11.73 1.60
C SER A 11 -18.09 -12.58 0.70
N LYS A 12 -18.80 -13.57 1.26
CA LYS A 12 -19.77 -14.37 0.50
C LYS A 12 -20.91 -13.55 -0.08
N ILE A 13 -21.44 -12.58 0.68
CA ILE A 13 -22.56 -11.73 0.25
C ILE A 13 -22.13 -10.76 -0.85
N THR A 14 -20.95 -10.17 -0.72
CA THR A 14 -20.47 -9.11 -1.62
C THR A 14 -19.68 -9.63 -2.83
N GLY A 15 -19.26 -10.89 -2.81
CA GLY A 15 -18.34 -11.46 -3.81
C GLY A 15 -16.90 -10.93 -3.70
N LYS A 16 -16.61 -10.06 -2.73
CA LYS A 16 -15.26 -9.52 -2.49
C LYS A 16 -14.39 -10.54 -1.76
N PRO A 17 -13.07 -10.59 -1.99
CA PRO A 17 -12.17 -11.37 -1.16
C PRO A 17 -12.21 -10.93 0.30
N VAL A 18 -11.91 -11.87 1.22
CA VAL A 18 -11.92 -11.61 2.67
C VAL A 18 -10.97 -10.47 3.03
N ALA A 19 -9.77 -10.45 2.45
CA ALA A 19 -8.78 -9.39 2.67
C ALA A 19 -9.34 -8.00 2.31
N GLN A 20 -10.10 -7.90 1.20
CA GLN A 20 -10.69 -6.63 0.77
C GLN A 20 -11.72 -6.12 1.80
N VAL A 21 -12.60 -7.01 2.26
CA VAL A 21 -13.58 -6.70 3.33
C VAL A 21 -12.88 -6.25 4.61
N GLN A 22 -11.78 -6.91 4.97
CA GLN A 22 -11.00 -6.59 6.15
C GLN A 22 -10.35 -5.20 6.06
N LEU A 23 -9.72 -4.87 4.93
CA LEU A 23 -9.09 -3.58 4.67
C LEU A 23 -10.10 -2.43 4.66
N GLU A 24 -11.22 -2.60 3.96
CA GLU A 24 -12.27 -1.57 3.89
C GLU A 24 -12.84 -1.25 5.28
N ARG A 25 -12.96 -2.26 6.15
CA ARG A 25 -13.43 -2.07 7.54
C ARG A 25 -12.51 -1.17 8.36
N ILE A 26 -11.22 -1.11 8.06
CA ILE A 26 -10.26 -0.23 8.76
C ILE A 26 -9.98 1.06 7.97
N GLY A 27 -10.80 1.38 6.97
CA GLY A 27 -10.71 2.63 6.22
C GLY A 27 -9.71 2.61 5.06
N ILE A 28 -9.15 1.45 4.70
CA ILE A 28 -8.28 1.32 3.54
C ILE A 28 -9.13 1.04 2.31
N LYS A 29 -9.15 1.99 1.36
CA LYS A 29 -9.75 1.75 0.04
C LYS A 29 -8.93 0.68 -0.67
N SER A 30 -9.60 -0.33 -1.20
CA SER A 30 -8.92 -1.46 -1.82
C SER A 30 -9.56 -1.90 -3.12
N GLU A 31 -8.71 -2.25 -4.08
CA GLU A 31 -9.08 -2.86 -5.34
C GLU A 31 -8.42 -4.24 -5.49
N VAL A 32 -8.96 -5.05 -6.39
CA VAL A 32 -8.42 -6.37 -6.69
C VAL A 32 -7.98 -6.38 -8.16
N LYS A 33 -6.74 -6.78 -8.41
CA LYS A 33 -6.17 -6.82 -9.76
C LYS A 33 -5.58 -8.20 -10.05
N ASP A 34 -5.72 -8.62 -11.30
CA ASP A 34 -5.00 -9.75 -11.87
C ASP A 34 -4.03 -9.19 -12.91
N ILE A 35 -2.75 -9.22 -12.59
CA ILE A 35 -1.66 -8.72 -13.45
C ILE A 35 -0.68 -9.85 -13.80
N GLY A 36 -1.04 -11.11 -13.52
CA GLY A 36 -0.15 -12.26 -13.74
C GLY A 36 1.07 -12.33 -12.81
N LEU A 37 1.12 -11.53 -11.74
CA LEU A 37 2.21 -11.49 -10.75
C LEU A 37 1.68 -11.80 -9.35
N LYS A 38 2.54 -12.34 -8.49
CA LYS A 38 2.22 -12.65 -7.08
C LYS A 38 3.16 -11.88 -6.16
N VAL A 39 2.66 -11.40 -5.02
CA VAL A 39 3.52 -10.78 -4.02
C VAL A 39 4.30 -11.87 -3.27
N ASP A 40 5.63 -11.88 -3.38
CA ASP A 40 6.49 -12.91 -2.76
C ASP A 40 7.60 -12.34 -1.86
N GLY A 41 7.60 -11.02 -1.67
CA GLY A 41 8.58 -10.31 -0.84
C GLY A 41 9.96 -10.11 -1.48
N THR A 42 10.16 -10.56 -2.73
CA THR A 42 11.44 -10.39 -3.43
C THR A 42 11.53 -9.03 -4.12
N THR A 43 12.75 -8.50 -4.21
CA THR A 43 13.01 -7.23 -4.92
C THR A 43 12.64 -7.32 -6.40
N LYS A 44 12.92 -8.47 -7.04
CA LYS A 44 12.64 -8.65 -8.47
C LYS A 44 11.14 -8.54 -8.75
N THR A 45 10.33 -9.29 -8.01
CA THR A 45 8.87 -9.25 -8.18
C THR A 45 8.28 -7.92 -7.76
N GLY A 46 8.84 -7.27 -6.72
CA GLY A 46 8.44 -5.90 -6.35
C GLY A 46 8.63 -4.88 -7.47
N LEU A 47 9.75 -4.96 -8.21
CA LEU A 47 10.00 -4.09 -9.38
C LEU A 47 9.05 -4.40 -10.54
N ASP A 48 8.74 -5.68 -10.77
CA ASP A 48 7.83 -6.09 -11.84
C ASP A 48 6.39 -5.67 -11.54
N ILE A 49 5.96 -5.74 -10.27
CA ILE A 49 4.65 -5.23 -9.80
C ILE A 49 4.57 -3.71 -9.98
N ASP A 50 5.62 -2.99 -9.59
CA ASP A 50 5.66 -1.53 -9.68
C ASP A 50 5.58 -1.05 -11.13
N GLU A 51 6.28 -1.72 -12.05
CA GLU A 51 6.16 -1.46 -13.49
C GLU A 51 4.75 -1.78 -14.03
N ALA A 52 4.16 -2.91 -13.61
CA ALA A 52 2.80 -3.29 -14.00
C ALA A 52 1.70 -2.39 -13.42
N LEU A 53 2.02 -1.54 -12.43
CA LEU A 53 1.12 -0.54 -11.85
C LEU A 53 1.43 0.88 -12.36
N ASP A 54 2.03 0.97 -13.56
CA ASP A 54 2.28 2.21 -14.31
C ASP A 54 3.18 3.21 -13.57
N ASN A 55 4.32 2.74 -13.02
CA ASN A 55 5.36 3.66 -12.53
C ASN A 55 5.78 4.62 -13.67
N ASN A 56 5.62 5.92 -13.42
CA ASN A 56 5.91 6.98 -14.38
C ASN A 56 7.04 7.94 -13.95
N LEU A 57 7.59 7.75 -12.74
CA LEU A 57 8.72 8.54 -12.22
C LEU A 57 10.08 7.88 -12.47
N GLY A 58 10.06 6.56 -12.71
CA GLY A 58 11.21 5.71 -12.98
C GLY A 58 11.61 4.86 -11.77
N ARG A 59 12.10 3.65 -12.04
CA ARG A 59 12.41 2.61 -11.02
C ARG A 59 13.31 3.04 -9.86
N THR A 60 14.14 4.06 -10.05
CA THR A 60 15.07 4.56 -9.02
C THR A 60 14.69 5.94 -8.51
N PHE A 61 13.48 6.41 -8.82
CA PHE A 61 12.96 7.66 -8.27
C PHE A 61 12.71 7.46 -6.78
N LYS A 62 13.14 8.42 -5.95
CA LYS A 62 13.01 8.28 -4.51
C LYS A 62 11.58 8.52 -4.07
N THR A 63 11.14 7.76 -3.06
CA THR A 63 9.89 7.91 -2.32
C THR A 63 8.62 7.59 -3.12
N TYR A 64 8.44 8.20 -4.29
CA TYR A 64 7.26 8.04 -5.12
C TYR A 64 7.57 7.29 -6.40
N ASP A 65 6.57 6.53 -6.85
CA ASP A 65 6.65 5.69 -8.03
C ASP A 65 5.75 6.24 -9.15
N ASN A 66 4.64 6.89 -8.80
CA ASN A 66 3.75 7.55 -9.74
C ASN A 66 3.43 8.99 -9.31
N TYR A 67 3.35 9.89 -10.28
CA TYR A 67 2.80 11.23 -10.11
C TYR A 67 1.76 11.52 -11.20
N ASP A 68 0.53 11.80 -10.77
CA ASP A 68 -0.57 12.24 -11.62
C ASP A 68 -0.69 13.77 -11.58
N LYS A 69 -0.32 14.42 -12.69
CA LYS A 69 -0.26 15.89 -12.77
C LYS A 69 -1.63 16.59 -12.68
N PRO A 70 -2.72 16.11 -13.32
CA PRO A 70 -4.04 16.71 -13.19
C PRO A 70 -4.57 16.76 -11.76
N THR A 71 -4.40 15.68 -10.98
CA THR A 71 -4.87 15.63 -9.58
C THR A 71 -3.78 16.01 -8.56
N LYS A 72 -2.56 16.28 -9.03
CA LYS A 72 -1.35 16.52 -8.23
C LYS A 72 -1.16 15.44 -7.15
N THR A 73 -1.40 14.19 -7.54
CA THR A 73 -1.33 13.03 -6.65
C THR A 73 0.00 12.32 -6.83
N ALA A 74 0.78 12.22 -5.75
CA ALA A 74 1.98 11.41 -5.69
C ALA A 74 1.69 10.10 -4.94
N THR A 75 2.01 8.97 -5.57
CA THR A 75 1.76 7.63 -5.04
C THR A 75 3.08 6.90 -4.83
N SER A 76 3.28 6.40 -3.62
CA SER A 76 4.34 5.44 -3.28
C SER A 76 3.74 4.05 -3.26
N VAL A 77 4.26 3.14 -4.07
CA VAL A 77 3.81 1.75 -4.19
C VAL A 77 4.74 0.87 -3.37
N LYS A 78 4.17 -0.01 -2.55
CA LYS A 78 4.94 -0.94 -1.71
C LYS A 78 4.30 -2.33 -1.76
N SER A 79 5.00 -3.29 -2.37
CA SER A 79 4.62 -4.69 -2.31
C SER A 79 4.99 -5.29 -0.95
N VAL A 80 4.01 -5.88 -0.25
CA VAL A 80 4.18 -6.47 1.08
C VAL A 80 3.62 -7.88 1.07
N ASP A 81 4.52 -8.87 1.21
CA ASP A 81 4.13 -10.27 1.34
C ASP A 81 3.52 -10.53 2.72
N MET A 82 2.19 -10.55 2.78
CA MET A 82 1.45 -10.74 4.03
C MET A 82 1.57 -12.15 4.60
N THR A 83 2.22 -13.08 3.90
CA THR A 83 2.48 -14.43 4.40
C THR A 83 3.87 -14.56 5.06
N SER A 84 4.73 -13.56 4.87
CA SER A 84 6.06 -13.54 5.47
C SER A 84 6.01 -13.47 6.99
N LYS A 85 6.84 -14.28 7.66
CA LYS A 85 6.95 -14.34 9.12
C LYS A 85 7.22 -12.97 9.76
N THR A 86 7.91 -12.08 9.04
CA THR A 86 8.20 -10.71 9.49
C THR A 86 6.94 -9.87 9.73
N TYR A 87 5.84 -10.20 9.04
CA TYR A 87 4.61 -9.42 9.05
C TYR A 87 3.41 -10.18 9.61
N THR A 88 3.56 -11.44 9.99
CA THR A 88 2.48 -12.23 10.58
C THR A 88 2.21 -11.87 12.05
N ASP A 89 3.21 -11.36 12.77
CA ASP A 89 3.10 -10.98 14.17
C ASP A 89 4.00 -9.78 14.53
N GLY A 90 3.96 -9.38 15.80
CA GLY A 90 4.79 -8.30 16.32
C GLY A 90 4.49 -6.94 15.68
N SER A 91 5.52 -6.09 15.58
CA SER A 91 5.42 -4.74 15.03
C SER A 91 6.01 -4.59 13.63
N GLY A 92 6.59 -5.65 13.04
CA GLY A 92 7.39 -5.57 11.81
C GLY A 92 6.65 -4.91 10.65
N LEU A 93 5.37 -5.25 10.47
CA LEU A 93 4.52 -4.64 9.44
C LEU A 93 4.35 -3.13 9.65
N SER A 94 3.98 -2.73 10.88
CA SER A 94 3.78 -1.31 11.20
C SER A 94 5.06 -0.50 11.14
N SER A 95 6.19 -1.06 11.61
CA SER A 95 7.50 -0.40 11.57
C SER A 95 7.90 -0.09 10.13
N LYS A 96 7.86 -1.10 9.25
CA LYS A 96 8.20 -0.90 7.83
C LYS A 96 7.32 0.16 7.17
N LEU A 97 5.99 0.06 7.34
CA LEU A 97 5.08 1.01 6.68
C LEU A 97 5.19 2.42 7.28
N ASN A 98 5.51 2.56 8.57
CA ASN A 98 5.78 3.86 9.18
C ASN A 98 7.07 4.50 8.65
N ASP A 99 8.10 3.71 8.35
CA ASP A 99 9.31 4.22 7.68
C ASP A 99 8.98 4.74 6.27
N ASP A 100 8.14 4.01 5.53
CA ASP A 100 7.64 4.44 4.23
C ASP A 100 6.79 5.74 4.35
N LEU A 101 5.91 5.85 5.34
CA LEU A 101 5.14 7.07 5.63
C LEU A 101 6.05 8.26 6.00
N LYS A 102 7.10 8.02 6.78
CA LYS A 102 8.09 9.06 7.13
C LYS A 102 8.81 9.57 5.87
N ALA A 103 9.23 8.66 4.99
CA ALA A 103 9.86 9.03 3.73
C ALA A 103 8.93 9.84 2.81
N ILE A 104 7.64 9.51 2.78
CA ILE A 104 6.61 10.31 2.11
C ILE A 104 6.55 11.69 2.76
N LYS A 105 6.26 11.77 4.06
CA LYS A 105 6.12 13.03 4.81
C LYS A 105 7.30 13.98 4.59
N ASP A 106 8.52 13.46 4.72
CA ASP A 106 9.76 14.25 4.68
C ASP A 106 10.22 14.57 3.24
N PHE A 107 9.48 14.17 2.22
CA PHE A 107 9.83 14.44 0.82
C PHE A 107 9.81 15.95 0.53
N THR A 108 10.96 16.47 0.06
CA THR A 108 11.15 17.86 -0.34
C THR A 108 11.18 18.03 -1.85
N GLU A 109 12.15 17.41 -2.51
CA GLU A 109 12.26 17.32 -3.96
C GLU A 109 13.13 16.14 -4.38
N TYR A 110 12.93 15.67 -5.61
CA TYR A 110 13.87 14.75 -6.23
C TYR A 110 13.90 14.94 -7.74
N LYS A 111 15.08 14.76 -8.33
CA LYS A 111 15.30 14.82 -9.77
C LYS A 111 16.00 13.57 -10.22
N LEU A 112 15.38 12.86 -11.15
CA LEU A 112 15.94 11.71 -11.84
C LEU A 112 15.99 11.98 -13.34
N LYS A 113 17.18 12.10 -13.90
CA LYS A 113 17.39 12.47 -15.31
C LYS A 113 16.62 13.77 -15.66
N LYS A 114 15.58 13.66 -16.48
CA LYS A 114 14.73 14.78 -16.94
C LYS A 114 13.44 14.94 -16.13
N VAL A 115 13.14 14.02 -15.21
CA VAL A 115 11.95 14.06 -14.35
C VAL A 115 12.31 14.75 -13.04
N LYS A 116 11.58 15.80 -12.67
CA LYS A 116 11.68 16.49 -11.38
C LYS A 116 10.30 16.51 -10.73
N LEU A 117 10.25 16.22 -9.44
CA LEU A 117 9.06 16.41 -8.61
C LEU A 117 9.46 17.18 -7.36
N GLU A 118 8.74 18.25 -7.04
CA GLU A 118 8.91 19.03 -5.82
C GLU A 118 7.67 18.89 -4.94
N ASN A 119 7.85 19.03 -3.62
CA ASN A 119 6.76 18.96 -2.66
C ASN A 119 5.62 19.95 -2.99
N LYS A 120 5.97 21.15 -3.45
CA LYS A 120 4.96 22.17 -3.82
C LYS A 120 4.07 21.76 -4.99
N ASP A 121 4.46 20.75 -5.76
CA ASP A 121 3.68 20.25 -6.88
C ASP A 121 2.68 19.17 -6.42
N ILE A 122 2.79 18.68 -5.18
CA ILE A 122 1.99 17.57 -4.64
C ILE A 122 0.90 18.10 -3.72
N GLU A 123 -0.37 17.84 -4.05
CA GLU A 123 -1.52 18.13 -3.19
C GLU A 123 -2.06 16.88 -2.49
N ASN A 124 -1.94 15.71 -3.13
CA ASN A 124 -2.43 14.44 -2.61
C ASN A 124 -1.27 13.45 -2.47
N ARG A 125 -1.19 12.79 -1.32
CA ARG A 125 -0.15 11.81 -1.00
C ARG A 125 -0.78 10.45 -0.70
N ILE A 126 -0.34 9.42 -1.40
CA ILE A 126 -0.88 8.06 -1.25
C ILE A 126 0.27 7.08 -0.97
N LEU A 127 0.13 6.33 0.12
CA LEU A 127 0.84 5.07 0.30
C LEU A 127 -0.07 3.94 -0.22
N LYS A 128 0.31 3.33 -1.34
CA LYS A 128 -0.41 2.22 -1.97
C LYS A 128 0.30 0.91 -1.64
N ILE A 129 -0.33 0.07 -0.81
CA ILE A 129 0.21 -1.24 -0.46
C ILE A 129 -0.31 -2.31 -1.42
N VAL A 130 0.56 -3.15 -1.95
CA VAL A 130 0.20 -4.28 -2.82
C VAL A 130 0.41 -5.57 -2.05
N ILE A 131 -0.64 -6.38 -1.90
CA ILE A 131 -0.64 -7.53 -0.99
C ILE A 131 -1.18 -8.81 -1.65
N ASN A 132 -0.86 -9.95 -1.05
CA ASN A 132 -1.44 -11.25 -1.40
C ASN A 132 -2.95 -11.27 -1.17
N ASN A 133 -3.67 -12.05 -1.98
CA ASN A 133 -5.08 -12.36 -1.76
C ASN A 133 -5.30 -13.41 -0.66
N GLU A 134 -4.81 -13.14 0.54
CA GLU A 134 -4.94 -14.00 1.71
C GLU A 134 -5.64 -13.27 2.86
N PRO A 135 -6.50 -13.93 3.65
CA PRO A 135 -7.11 -13.33 4.82
C PRO A 135 -6.06 -12.80 5.82
N LEU A 136 -6.21 -11.55 6.22
CA LEU A 136 -5.33 -10.90 7.18
C LEU A 136 -5.63 -11.40 8.59
N ASN A 137 -4.59 -11.67 9.37
CA ASN A 137 -4.71 -12.08 10.76
C ASN A 137 -4.93 -10.86 11.69
N LYS A 138 -5.20 -11.14 12.97
CA LYS A 138 -5.49 -10.09 13.96
C LYS A 138 -4.34 -9.09 14.13
N SER A 139 -3.09 -9.56 14.21
CA SER A 139 -1.92 -8.69 14.38
C SER A 139 -1.70 -7.79 13.16
N GLN A 140 -1.85 -8.34 11.95
CA GLN A 140 -1.80 -7.57 10.70
C GLN A 140 -2.86 -6.48 10.66
N MET A 141 -4.09 -6.81 11.03
CA MET A 141 -5.18 -5.84 11.10
C MET A 141 -4.91 -4.72 12.11
N GLU A 142 -4.37 -5.04 13.28
CA GLU A 142 -4.02 -4.05 14.31
C GLU A 142 -2.86 -3.16 13.85
N ASN A 143 -1.84 -3.73 13.20
CA ASN A 143 -0.72 -2.98 12.64
C ASN A 143 -1.17 -2.05 11.51
N LEU A 144 -1.97 -2.54 10.56
CA LEU A 144 -2.51 -1.71 9.48
C LEU A 144 -3.40 -0.59 10.01
N LYS A 145 -4.21 -0.84 11.05
CA LYS A 145 -5.02 0.21 11.69
C LYS A 145 -4.14 1.33 12.24
N LYS A 146 -3.05 1.00 12.96
CA LYS A 146 -2.09 2.00 13.47
C LYS A 146 -1.43 2.79 12.34
N VAL A 147 -1.07 2.11 11.25
CA VAL A 147 -0.49 2.75 10.05
C VAL A 147 -1.48 3.73 9.42
N VAL A 148 -2.76 3.37 9.32
CA VAL A 148 -3.81 4.27 8.78
C VAL A 148 -4.01 5.49 9.68
N GLU A 149 -4.04 5.30 10.99
CA GLU A 149 -4.13 6.40 11.96
C GLU A 149 -2.96 7.37 11.79
N HIS A 150 -1.72 6.86 11.80
CA HIS A 150 -0.53 7.67 11.64
C HIS A 150 -0.42 8.33 10.24
N ALA A 151 -0.83 7.64 9.17
CA ALA A 151 -0.89 8.23 7.83
C ALA A 151 -1.85 9.42 7.78
N THR A 152 -3.04 9.26 8.40
CA THR A 152 -4.08 10.29 8.45
C THR A 152 -3.60 11.54 9.20
N GLU A 153 -2.90 11.37 10.32
CA GLU A 153 -2.28 12.48 11.06
C GLU A 153 -1.28 13.29 10.22
N ASN A 154 -0.66 12.66 9.23
CA ASN A 154 0.29 13.29 8.31
C ASN A 154 -0.32 13.69 6.96
N GLY A 155 -1.65 13.62 6.80
CA GLY A 155 -2.34 13.95 5.55
C GLY A 155 -2.06 12.98 4.40
N ILE A 156 -1.63 11.76 4.70
CA ILE A 156 -1.31 10.71 3.74
C ILE A 156 -2.48 9.72 3.70
N LYS A 157 -2.98 9.39 2.50
CA LYS A 157 -3.99 8.36 2.29
C LYS A 157 -3.32 7.00 2.18
N VAL A 158 -3.99 5.96 2.70
CA VAL A 158 -3.56 4.57 2.53
C VAL A 158 -4.56 3.86 1.62
N GLU A 159 -4.06 3.29 0.54
CA GLU A 159 -4.83 2.49 -0.41
C GLU A 159 -4.18 1.12 -0.57
N ALA A 160 -4.95 0.13 -1.06
CA ALA A 160 -4.42 -1.20 -1.27
C ALA A 160 -4.83 -1.80 -2.62
N VAL A 161 -3.93 -2.60 -3.17
CA VAL A 161 -4.20 -3.49 -4.30
C VAL A 161 -4.00 -4.92 -3.81
N ILE A 162 -5.00 -5.77 -4.00
CA ILE A 162 -4.92 -7.20 -3.72
C ILE A 162 -4.65 -7.90 -5.05
N LEU A 163 -3.53 -8.62 -5.14
CA LEU A 163 -3.19 -9.41 -6.33
C LEU A 163 -3.79 -10.81 -6.24
N LYS A 164 -4.55 -11.17 -7.28
CA LYS A 164 -5.16 -12.50 -7.46
C LYS A 164 -4.20 -13.50 -8.09
#